data_AF-A0A2J7ZLA5-F1
#
_entry.id   AF-A0A2J7ZLA5-F1
#
_cell.length_a   1.000
_cell.length_b   1.000
_cell.length_c   1.000
_cell.angle_alpha   90.00
_cell.angle_beta   90.00
_cell.angle_gamma   90.00
#
_symmetry.space_group_name_H-M   'P 1'
#
loop_
_entity.id
_entity.type
_entity.pdbx_description
1 polymer ?
#
loop_
_entity_poly.entity_id
_entity_poly.type
_entity_poly.pdbx_seq_one_letter_code
_entity_poly.pdbx_strand_id
1 'polypeptide(L)'
;MGQGASGMGGAPSAEAIATMAKAKMAYQPPLGAPNPSNPLVFFDLKLGRYGDATPIGRIVMELKADVTPRTAENFRQLCLREPGKGFKESRFHRVIPSFMCQAGGAA
;
A
#
# COMPACT_ATOMS: atom_id res chain seq x y z
N MET A 1 -44.19 10.38 -11.65
CA MET A 1 -43.46 11.55 -12.20
C MET A 1 -42.75 12.18 -11.02
N GLY A 2 -41.45 12.09 -10.80
CA GLY A 2 -40.32 11.95 -11.70
C GLY A 2 -39.32 12.98 -11.22
N GLN A 3 -38.21 12.53 -10.62
CA GLN A 3 -36.85 13.05 -10.80
C GLN A 3 -35.91 12.30 -9.87
N GLY A 4 -35.16 11.39 -10.47
CA GLY A 4 -33.86 11.01 -9.96
C GLY A 4 -32.82 12.05 -10.37
N ALA A 5 -31.82 12.23 -9.52
CA ALA A 5 -30.49 12.73 -9.87
C ALA A 5 -29.53 11.99 -8.91
N SER A 6 -28.94 10.88 -9.32
CA SER A 6 -27.62 10.83 -9.96
C SER A 6 -26.55 11.59 -9.18
N GLY A 7 -26.22 11.09 -7.98
CA GLY A 7 -24.96 11.39 -7.30
C GLY A 7 -24.00 10.20 -7.43
N MET A 8 -23.74 9.71 -8.64
CA MET A 8 -22.55 8.89 -8.87
C MET A 8 -21.36 9.83 -8.73
N GLY A 9 -20.81 9.96 -7.52
CA GLY A 9 -19.50 10.56 -7.32
C GLY A 9 -18.52 9.75 -8.15
N GLY A 10 -18.12 10.27 -9.30
CA GLY A 10 -17.11 9.65 -10.15
C GLY A 10 -15.86 9.36 -9.31
N ALA A 11 -15.24 8.21 -9.56
CA ALA A 11 -13.95 7.91 -8.93
C ALA A 11 -13.00 9.10 -9.16
N PRO A 12 -12.28 9.57 -8.13
CA PRO A 12 -11.39 10.72 -8.26
C PRO A 12 -10.36 10.49 -9.38
N SER A 13 -9.98 11.56 -10.08
CA SER A 13 -8.97 11.47 -11.15
C SER A 13 -7.62 11.00 -10.60
N ALA A 14 -6.74 10.49 -11.46
CA ALA A 14 -5.41 10.04 -11.05
C ALA A 14 -4.61 11.16 -10.38
N GLU A 15 -4.77 12.41 -10.85
CA GLU A 15 -4.14 13.60 -10.28
C GLU A 15 -4.69 13.93 -8.90
N ALA A 16 -6.00 13.80 -8.70
CA ALA A 16 -6.63 13.98 -7.40
C ALA A 16 -6.14 12.93 -6.39
N ILE A 17 -6.04 11.66 -6.80
CA ILE A 17 -5.50 10.58 -5.95
C ILE A 17 -4.02 10.83 -5.63
N ALA A 18 -3.21 11.23 -6.60
CA ALA A 18 -1.81 11.55 -6.38
C ALA A 18 -1.63 12.74 -5.42
N THR A 19 -2.55 13.71 -5.46
CA THR A 19 -2.59 14.82 -4.51
C THR A 19 -2.94 14.33 -3.10
N MET A 20 -3.98 13.49 -2.96
CA MET A 20 -4.37 12.88 -1.68
C MET A 20 -3.24 12.02 -1.09
N ALA A 21 -2.52 11.25 -1.91
CA ALA A 21 -1.43 10.38 -1.46
C ALA A 21 -0.24 11.16 -0.86
N LYS A 22 -0.07 12.44 -1.23
CA LYS A 22 0.97 13.33 -0.67
C LYS A 22 0.51 14.08 0.58
N ALA A 23 -0.78 14.03 0.92
CA ALA A 23 -1.30 14.72 2.10
C ALA A 23 -0.78 14.05 3.38
N LYS A 24 -0.27 14.85 4.32
CA LYS A 24 0.21 14.35 5.61
C LYS A 24 -0.98 13.88 6.44
N MET A 25 -1.03 12.58 6.75
CA MET A 25 -2.05 12.03 7.63
C MET A 25 -1.65 12.18 9.11
N ALA A 26 -2.59 12.60 9.95
CA ALA A 26 -2.43 12.64 11.40
C ALA A 26 -2.67 11.25 12.01
N TYR A 27 -1.98 10.22 11.52
CA TYR A 27 -2.01 8.87 12.09
C TYR A 27 -0.75 8.66 12.92
N GLN A 28 -0.93 8.43 14.22
CA GLN A 28 0.14 7.98 15.10
C GLN A 28 -0.02 6.48 15.33
N PRO A 29 0.92 5.64 14.86
CA PRO A 29 0.85 4.21 15.13
C PRO A 29 0.99 3.96 16.64
N PRO A 30 0.26 2.98 17.19
CA PRO A 30 0.31 2.66 18.62
C PRO A 30 1.63 1.98 19.06
N LEU A 31 2.62 1.90 18.17
CA LEU A 31 3.81 1.05 18.31
C LEU A 31 5.07 1.80 18.79
N GLY A 32 4.92 3.00 19.34
CA GLY A 32 6.03 3.84 19.79
C GLY A 32 6.92 4.34 18.64
N ALA A 33 8.09 4.89 18.98
CA ALA A 33 9.07 5.32 17.99
C ALA A 33 9.70 4.12 17.24
N PRO A 34 10.12 4.28 15.98
CA PRO A 34 10.81 3.21 15.26
C PRO A 34 12.11 2.77 15.94
N ASN A 35 12.37 1.47 15.95
CA ASN A 35 13.63 0.93 16.46
C ASN A 35 14.68 0.94 15.33
N PRO A 36 15.83 1.63 15.47
CA PRO A 36 16.85 1.73 14.42
C PRO A 36 17.51 0.40 14.08
N SER A 37 17.41 -0.62 14.94
CA SER A 37 17.93 -1.95 14.68
C SER A 37 16.98 -2.82 13.85
N ASN A 38 15.71 -2.43 13.73
CA ASN A 38 14.73 -3.18 12.95
C ASN A 38 14.90 -2.91 11.44
N PRO A 39 14.72 -3.92 10.58
CA PRO A 39 14.85 -3.72 9.14
C PRO A 39 13.71 -2.86 8.60
N LEU A 40 14.08 -1.93 7.72
CA LEU A 40 13.14 -1.15 6.93
C LEU A 40 13.00 -1.76 5.54
N VAL A 41 11.77 -1.86 5.07
CA VAL A 41 11.44 -2.25 3.69
C VAL A 41 10.52 -1.21 3.07
N PHE A 42 10.39 -1.20 1.75
CA PHE A 42 9.52 -0.25 1.07
C PHE A 42 8.79 -0.87 -0.12
N PHE A 43 7.67 -0.26 -0.46
CA PHE A 43 6.94 -0.49 -1.70
C PHE A 43 6.80 0.82 -2.46
N ASP A 44 7.22 0.81 -3.73
CA ASP A 44 6.86 1.85 -4.68
C ASP A 44 5.52 1.48 -5.32
N LEU A 45 4.53 2.34 -5.11
CA LEU A 45 3.17 2.09 -5.53
C LEU A 45 2.85 2.79 -6.85
N LYS A 46 2.09 2.08 -7.68
CA LYS A 46 1.47 2.63 -8.89
C LYS A 46 -0.03 2.36 -8.87
N LEU A 47 -0.81 3.30 -9.39
CA LEU A 47 -2.24 3.20 -9.58
C LEU A 47 -2.57 3.00 -11.07
N GLY A 48 -3.44 2.05 -11.37
CA GLY A 48 -3.84 1.72 -12.74
C GLY A 48 -3.52 0.26 -13.09
N ARG A 49 -3.72 -0.11 -14.36
CA ARG A 49 -3.38 -1.44 -14.88
C ARG A 49 -2.32 -1.29 -15.97
N TYR A 50 -1.35 -2.19 -15.99
CA TYR A 50 -0.36 -2.34 -17.07
C TYR A 50 0.35 -1.01 -17.45
N GLY A 51 0.48 -0.72 -18.75
CA GLY A 51 1.28 0.38 -19.30
C GLY A 51 0.86 1.79 -18.88
N ASP A 52 -0.35 1.97 -18.34
CA ASP A 52 -0.89 3.26 -17.92
C ASP A 52 -0.76 3.53 -16.41
N ALA A 53 0.05 2.73 -15.72
CA ALA A 53 0.17 2.80 -14.27
C ALA A 53 0.91 4.08 -13.82
N THR A 54 0.21 4.92 -13.07
CA THR A 54 0.72 6.20 -12.55
C THR A 54 1.39 6.00 -11.19
N PRO A 55 2.67 6.41 -10.99
CA PRO A 55 3.30 6.37 -9.67
C PRO A 55 2.57 7.24 -8.65
N ILE A 56 2.22 6.68 -7.49
CA ILE A 56 1.48 7.40 -6.43
C ILE A 56 2.30 7.65 -5.17
N GLY A 57 3.47 7.02 -5.04
CA GLY A 57 4.40 7.27 -3.93
C GLY A 57 5.01 5.99 -3.37
N ARG A 58 5.68 6.15 -2.23
CA ARG A 58 6.39 5.08 -1.52
C ARG A 58 5.81 4.86 -0.13
N ILE A 59 5.55 3.61 0.21
CA ILE A 59 5.32 3.19 1.59
C ILE A 59 6.64 2.67 2.16
N VAL A 60 7.06 3.17 3.31
CA VAL A 60 8.20 2.63 4.08
C VAL A 60 7.65 1.97 5.34
N MET A 61 8.08 0.75 5.62
CA MET A 61 7.61 -0.07 6.74
C MET A 61 8.80 -0.53 7.56
N GLU A 62 8.72 -0.33 8.88
CA GLU A 62 9.56 -1.01 9.85
C GLU A 62 8.98 -2.39 10.15
N LEU A 63 9.80 -3.43 10.03
CA LEU A 63 9.40 -4.78 10.44
C LEU A 63 9.91 -5.01 11.87
N LYS A 64 9.00 -5.31 12.81
CA LYS A 64 9.32 -5.59 14.22
C LYS A 64 10.03 -6.93 14.38
N ALA A 65 11.30 -7.00 13.97
CA ALA A 65 12.14 -8.20 14.04
C ALA A 65 12.55 -8.52 15.48
N ASP A 66 12.66 -7.49 16.32
CA ASP A 66 12.81 -7.59 17.78
C ASP A 66 11.66 -8.35 18.46
N VAL A 67 10.43 -8.24 17.92
CA VAL A 67 9.25 -8.94 18.47
C VAL A 67 8.92 -10.22 17.69
N THR A 68 9.03 -10.19 16.36
CA THR A 68 8.56 -11.26 15.46
C THR A 68 9.61 -11.63 14.40
N PRO A 69 10.78 -12.16 14.81
CA PRO A 69 11.94 -12.29 13.93
C PRO A 69 11.66 -13.14 12.68
N ARG A 70 10.94 -14.26 12.82
CA ARG A 70 10.62 -15.16 11.70
C ARG A 70 9.67 -14.51 10.69
N THR A 71 8.66 -13.79 11.18
CA THR A 71 7.67 -13.10 10.32
C THR A 71 8.32 -11.93 9.60
N ALA A 72 9.12 -11.14 10.32
CA ALA A 72 9.87 -10.02 9.75
C ALA A 72 10.84 -10.50 8.66
N GLU A 73 11.60 -11.57 8.91
CA GLU A 73 12.53 -12.09 7.91
C GLU A 73 11.81 -12.65 6.68
N ASN A 74 10.71 -13.40 6.85
CA ASN A 74 9.92 -13.86 5.72
C ASN A 74 9.40 -12.69 4.86
N PHE A 75 8.85 -11.65 5.50
CA PHE A 75 8.36 -10.48 4.79
C PHE A 75 9.49 -9.75 4.06
N ARG A 76 10.64 -9.55 4.72
CA ARG A 76 11.83 -8.94 4.12
C ARG A 76 12.30 -9.71 2.89
N GLN A 77 12.37 -11.04 2.97
CA GLN A 77 12.76 -11.88 1.83
C GLN A 77 11.78 -11.75 0.66
N LEU A 78 10.47 -11.74 0.91
CA LEU A 78 9.47 -11.56 -0.14
C LEU A 78 9.57 -10.19 -0.84
N CYS A 79 10.04 -9.13 -0.15
CA CYS A 79 10.32 -7.83 -0.78
C CYS A 79 11.50 -7.88 -1.77
N LEU A 80 12.47 -8.77 -1.56
CA LEU A 80 13.72 -8.85 -2.34
C LEU A 80 13.65 -9.82 -3.50
N ARG A 81 12.65 -10.69 -3.55
CA ARG A 81 12.52 -11.69 -4.61
C ARG A 81 12.14 -11.04 -5.95
N GLU A 82 12.54 -11.70 -7.02
CA GLU A 82 12.20 -11.31 -8.39
C GLU A 82 10.68 -11.27 -8.65
N PRO A 83 10.23 -10.55 -9.69
CA PRO A 83 8.83 -10.54 -10.09
C PRO A 83 8.23 -11.95 -10.20
N GLY A 84 7.01 -12.12 -9.70
CA GLY A 84 6.32 -13.42 -9.66
C GLY A 84 6.79 -14.38 -8.56
N LYS A 85 7.86 -14.06 -7.81
CA LYS A 85 8.35 -14.86 -6.67
C LYS A 85 8.22 -14.17 -5.32
N GLY A 86 7.83 -12.90 -5.31
CA GLY A 86 7.70 -12.05 -4.12
C GLY A 86 6.62 -10.98 -4.30
N PHE A 87 6.79 -9.84 -3.61
CA PHE A 87 5.81 -8.74 -3.68
C PHE A 87 5.96 -7.85 -4.91
N LYS A 88 7.13 -7.87 -5.57
CA LYS A 88 7.35 -7.07 -6.79
C LYS A 88 6.34 -7.48 -7.86
N GLU A 89 5.65 -6.49 -8.43
CA GLU A 89 4.56 -6.63 -9.40
C GLU A 89 3.28 -7.33 -8.87
N SER A 90 3.22 -7.65 -7.57
CA SER A 90 1.97 -8.05 -6.93
C SER A 90 1.02 -6.85 -6.75
N ARG A 91 -0.28 -7.13 -6.58
CA ARG A 91 -1.32 -6.10 -6.43
C ARG A 91 -2.02 -6.17 -5.07
N PHE A 92 -2.52 -5.02 -4.62
CA PHE A 92 -3.54 -4.95 -3.58
C PHE A 92 -4.86 -5.44 -4.19
N HIS A 93 -5.17 -6.72 -4.01
CA HIS A 93 -6.34 -7.35 -4.64
C HIS A 93 -7.64 -7.04 -3.87
N ARG A 94 -7.54 -6.57 -2.62
CA ARG A 94 -8.69 -6.19 -1.81
C ARG A 94 -8.39 -4.92 -1.04
N VAL A 95 -9.16 -3.87 -1.29
CA VAL A 95 -9.07 -2.57 -0.62
C VAL A 95 -10.44 -2.25 -0.06
N ILE A 96 -10.54 -2.12 1.26
CA ILE A 96 -11.76 -1.74 1.95
C ILE A 96 -11.54 -0.36 2.58
N PRO A 97 -12.24 0.68 2.08
CA PRO A 97 -12.14 2.03 2.63
C PRO A 97 -12.37 2.03 4.14
N SER A 98 -11.58 2.82 4.85
CA SER A 98 -11.65 2.97 6.31
C SER A 98 -11.41 1.69 7.12
N PHE A 99 -10.90 0.63 6.49
CA PHE A 99 -10.56 -0.61 7.16
C PHE A 99 -9.13 -1.05 6.86
N MET A 100 -8.87 -1.61 5.67
CA MET A 100 -7.54 -2.13 5.34
C MET A 100 -7.33 -2.35 3.84
N CYS A 101 -6.05 -2.46 3.47
CA CYS A 101 -5.60 -2.90 2.16
C CYS A 101 -4.89 -4.26 2.30
N GLN A 102 -5.37 -5.27 1.58
CA GLN A 102 -4.81 -6.61 1.56
C GLN A 102 -4.10 -6.86 0.24
N ALA A 103 -2.85 -7.31 0.37
CA ALA A 103 -1.98 -7.75 -0.71
C ALA A 103 -1.38 -9.11 -0.37
N GLY A 104 -0.57 -9.65 -1.28
CA GLY A 104 -0.06 -11.01 -1.20
C GLY A 104 -1.01 -12.01 -1.85
N GLY A 105 -0.46 -13.13 -2.31
CA GLY A 105 -1.11 -14.08 -3.22
C GLY A 105 -0.34 -14.17 -4.54
N ALA A 106 -0.26 -15.38 -5.10
CA ALA A 106 0.33 -15.61 -6.41
C ALA A 106 -0.34 -14.69 -7.45
N ALA A 107 0.48 -14.06 -8.30
CA ALA A 107 0.02 -13.30 -9.44
C ALA A 107 -0.88 -14.16 -10.34
#